data_AF-A0A127SU11-F1
#
_entry.id   AF-A0A127SU11-F1
#
_cell.length_a   1.000
_cell.length_b   1.000
_cell.length_c   1.000
_cell.angle_alpha   90.00
_cell.angle_beta   90.00
_cell.angle_gamma   90.00
#
_symmetry.space_group_name_H-M   'P 1'
#
loop_
_entity.id
_entity.type
_entity.pdbx_description
1 polymer ?
#
loop_
_entity_poly.entity_id
_entity_poly.type
_entity_poly.pdbx_seq_one_letter_code
_entity_poly.pdbx_strand_id
1 'polypeptide(L)'
;MTYTDADLNWMDKNARSTIEMNNPASRPEIAVKRDNMKDYDTIFVGFPIWWYVAPTIINTFLESYDLTGKTIIPFATSGGSDIGKTNERLAPSCKGAKLMDGKVFNGNVGHQELAAWVEGLGL
;
A
#
# COMPACT_ATOMS: atom_id res chain seq x y z
N MET A 1 -5.55 14.03 -9.70
CA MET A 1 -4.40 14.80 -10.22
C MET A 1 -3.12 14.00 -10.01
N THR A 2 -2.30 13.83 -11.06
CA THR A 2 -1.01 13.12 -11.00
C THR A 2 -0.02 13.88 -10.10
N TYR A 3 0.84 13.16 -9.37
CA TYR A 3 1.93 13.78 -8.61
C TYR A 3 2.98 14.37 -9.55
N THR A 4 3.45 15.56 -9.23
CA THR A 4 4.62 16.22 -9.82
C THR A 4 5.87 15.98 -8.97
N ASP A 5 7.06 16.30 -9.49
CA ASP A 5 8.30 16.20 -8.71
C ASP A 5 8.27 17.09 -7.46
N ALA A 6 7.63 18.27 -7.53
CA ALA A 6 7.45 19.15 -6.38
C ALA A 6 6.54 18.51 -5.32
N ASP A 7 5.52 17.76 -5.73
CA ASP A 7 4.63 17.04 -4.81
C ASP A 7 5.35 15.92 -4.06
N LEU A 8 6.39 15.34 -4.66
CA LEU A 8 7.16 14.21 -4.13
C LEU A 8 8.43 14.63 -3.37
N ASN A 9 8.73 15.93 -3.31
CA ASN A 9 9.89 16.45 -2.58
C ASN A 9 9.68 16.32 -1.06
N TRP A 10 10.03 15.16 -0.51
CA TRP A 10 9.88 14.84 0.91
C TRP A 10 10.68 15.74 1.86
N MET A 11 11.64 16.51 1.35
CA MET A 11 12.39 17.51 2.14
C MET A 11 11.60 18.82 2.31
N ASP A 12 10.59 19.07 1.47
CA ASP A 12 9.71 20.22 1.59
C ASP A 12 8.49 19.87 2.45
N LYS A 13 8.30 20.63 3.53
CA LYS A 13 7.16 20.46 4.45
C LYS A 13 5.83 20.83 3.81
N ASN A 14 5.85 21.59 2.71
CA ASN A 14 4.68 22.00 1.95
C ASN A 14 4.43 21.13 0.72
N ALA A 15 5.31 20.16 0.42
CA ALA A 15 5.04 19.20 -0.63
C ALA A 15 3.77 18.41 -0.32
N ARG A 16 2.99 18.10 -1.36
CA ARG A 16 1.72 17.37 -1.23
C ARG A 16 1.90 16.04 -0.47
N SER A 17 2.94 15.27 -0.81
CA SER A 17 3.27 14.02 -0.08
C SER A 17 3.51 14.24 1.41
N THR A 18 4.24 15.30 1.78
CA THR A 18 4.47 15.64 3.19
C THR A 18 3.19 16.06 3.90
N ILE A 19 2.36 16.91 3.28
CA ILE A 19 1.08 17.35 3.83
C ILE A 19 0.14 16.16 4.04
N GLU A 20 0.01 15.29 3.03
CA GLU A 20 -0.85 14.11 3.10
C GLU A 20 -0.38 13.11 4.15
N MET A 21 0.94 12.94 4.34
CA MET A 21 1.48 11.99 5.32
C MET A 21 1.48 12.55 6.76
N ASN A 22 1.52 13.86 6.93
CA ASN A 22 1.37 14.50 8.24
C ASN A 22 -0.08 14.45 8.77
N ASN A 23 -1.05 14.18 7.90
CA ASN A 23 -2.44 14.00 8.27
C ASN A 23 -2.88 12.54 8.07
N PRO A 24 -2.94 11.71 9.13
CA PRO A 24 -3.38 10.31 9.02
C PRO A 24 -4.81 10.13 8.46
N ALA A 25 -5.64 11.16 8.53
CA ALA A 25 -6.98 11.18 7.96
C ALA A 25 -7.02 11.59 6.47
N SER A 26 -5.87 11.94 5.88
CA SER A 26 -5.79 12.26 4.46
C SER A 26 -6.29 11.08 3.62
N ARG A 27 -7.09 11.37 2.59
CA ARG A 27 -7.60 10.39 1.64
C ARG A 27 -7.47 10.92 0.21
N PRO A 28 -6.25 10.89 -0.36
CA PRO A 28 -6.03 11.39 -1.71
C PRO A 28 -6.91 10.69 -2.73
N GLU A 29 -7.56 11.44 -3.62
CA GLU A 29 -8.46 10.87 -4.62
C GLU A 29 -7.75 9.95 -5.61
N ILE A 30 -8.41 8.83 -5.94
CA ILE A 30 -7.98 7.88 -6.97
C ILE A 30 -8.75 8.18 -8.25
N ALA A 31 -8.03 8.34 -9.36
CA ALA A 31 -8.61 8.76 -10.64
C ALA A 31 -9.61 7.75 -11.23
N VAL A 32 -9.36 6.45 -11.06
CA VAL A 32 -10.18 5.37 -11.62
C VAL A 32 -10.32 4.25 -10.59
N LYS A 33 -11.55 3.83 -10.32
CA LYS A 33 -11.84 2.63 -9.52
C LYS A 33 -11.92 1.40 -10.41
N ARG A 34 -11.51 0.26 -9.88
CA ARG A 34 -11.69 -1.04 -10.52
C ARG A 34 -13.15 -1.47 -10.39
N ASP A 35 -13.78 -1.81 -11.50
CA ASP A 35 -15.21 -2.11 -11.58
C ASP A 35 -15.56 -3.57 -11.24
N ASN A 36 -14.57 -4.48 -11.26
CA ASN A 36 -14.78 -5.91 -11.08
C ASN A 36 -14.14 -6.47 -9.79
N MET A 37 -14.04 -5.68 -8.72
CA MET A 37 -13.40 -6.09 -7.45
C MET A 37 -13.99 -7.38 -6.84
N LYS A 38 -15.26 -7.67 -7.11
CA LYS A 38 -15.94 -8.89 -6.64
C LYS A 38 -15.32 -10.18 -7.20
N ASP A 39 -14.62 -10.12 -8.33
CA ASP A 39 -14.07 -11.29 -9.03
C ASP A 39 -12.76 -11.80 -8.39
N TYR A 40 -12.22 -11.09 -7.39
CA TYR A 40 -10.94 -11.41 -6.75
C TYR A 40 -11.12 -11.82 -5.30
N ASP A 41 -10.59 -12.97 -4.92
CA ASP A 41 -10.50 -13.40 -3.52
C ASP A 41 -9.23 -12.88 -2.84
N THR A 42 -8.15 -12.70 -3.62
CA THR A 42 -6.84 -12.27 -3.14
C THR A 42 -6.36 -11.05 -3.90
N ILE A 43 -5.89 -10.03 -3.16
CA ILE A 43 -5.43 -8.74 -3.69
C ILE A 43 -4.03 -8.46 -3.15
N PHE A 44 -3.05 -8.45 -4.04
CA PHE A 44 -1.71 -7.92 -3.74
C PHE A 44 -1.72 -6.40 -3.91
N VAL A 45 -1.26 -5.67 -2.89
CA VAL A 45 -1.27 -4.20 -2.88
C VAL A 45 0.16 -3.68 -2.74
N GLY A 46 0.68 -3.09 -3.81
CA GLY A 46 2.05 -2.58 -3.90
C GLY A 46 2.15 -1.08 -3.63
N PHE A 47 3.14 -0.63 -2.85
CA PHE A 47 3.39 0.79 -2.62
C PHE A 47 4.85 1.10 -2.25
N PRO A 48 5.35 2.33 -2.48
CA PRO A 48 6.59 2.76 -1.85
C PRO A 48 6.38 2.96 -0.34
N ILE A 49 7.40 2.73 0.48
CA ILE A 49 7.36 3.14 1.89
C ILE A 49 7.55 4.66 1.98
N TRP A 50 6.57 5.36 2.55
CA TRP A 50 6.65 6.78 2.90
C TRP A 50 6.60 6.91 4.42
N TRP A 51 7.64 7.51 5.01
CA TRP A 51 7.73 7.71 6.47
C TRP A 51 7.36 6.46 7.29
N TYR A 52 7.95 5.32 6.91
CA TYR A 52 7.82 4.01 7.59
C TYR A 52 6.43 3.35 7.50
N VAL A 53 5.54 3.87 6.66
CA VAL A 53 4.18 3.34 6.43
C VAL A 53 3.79 3.43 4.94
N ALA A 54 2.61 2.90 4.58
CA ALA A 54 2.04 3.10 3.26
C ALA A 54 1.57 4.55 3.04
N PRO A 55 1.67 5.10 1.81
CA PRO A 55 1.05 6.37 1.46
C PRO A 55 -0.46 6.34 1.69
N THR A 56 -1.07 7.43 2.16
CA THR A 56 -2.49 7.47 2.53
C THR A 56 -3.46 7.23 1.36
N ILE A 57 -3.00 7.31 0.11
CA ILE A 57 -3.77 6.87 -1.05
C ILE A 57 -4.08 5.37 -1.01
N ILE A 58 -3.24 4.55 -0.34
CA ILE A 58 -3.50 3.12 -0.14
C ILE A 58 -4.67 2.91 0.82
N ASN A 59 -4.82 3.73 1.86
CA ASN A 59 -6.03 3.72 2.69
C ASN A 59 -7.27 4.05 1.85
N THR A 60 -7.18 5.07 0.98
CA THR A 60 -8.26 5.43 0.07
C THR A 60 -8.63 4.28 -0.86
N PHE A 61 -7.65 3.56 -1.39
CA PHE A 61 -7.88 2.39 -2.22
C PHE A 61 -8.64 1.31 -1.47
N LEU A 62 -8.15 0.91 -0.29
CA LEU A 62 -8.75 -0.17 0.51
C LEU A 62 -10.16 0.19 0.98
N GLU A 63 -10.38 1.42 1.43
CA GLU A 63 -11.69 1.90 1.90
C GLU A 63 -12.69 2.13 0.76
N SER A 64 -12.23 2.10 -0.50
CA SER A 64 -13.09 2.32 -1.66
C SER A 64 -13.85 1.08 -2.13
N TYR A 65 -13.60 -0.09 -1.53
CA TYR A 65 -14.19 -1.37 -1.88
C TYR A 65 -14.76 -2.12 -0.67
N ASP A 66 -15.72 -3.00 -0.92
CA ASP A 66 -16.07 -4.06 0.03
C ASP A 66 -15.01 -5.17 -0.05
N LEU A 67 -14.25 -5.32 1.02
CA LEU A 67 -13.17 -6.31 1.15
C LEU A 67 -13.59 -7.53 1.97
N THR A 68 -14.87 -7.66 2.31
CA THR A 68 -15.39 -8.77 3.12
C THR A 68 -15.04 -10.12 2.50
N GLY A 69 -14.38 -10.98 3.27
CA GLY A 69 -13.96 -12.32 2.84
C GLY A 69 -12.72 -12.36 1.94
N LYS A 70 -12.13 -11.21 1.60
CA LYS A 70 -10.93 -11.13 0.74
C LYS A 70 -9.64 -11.24 1.55
N THR A 71 -8.56 -11.61 0.87
CA THR A 71 -7.19 -11.59 1.42
C THR A 71 -6.41 -10.41 0.83
N ILE A 72 -5.88 -9.54 1.69
CA ILE A 72 -5.03 -8.40 1.30
C ILE A 72 -3.57 -8.73 1.63
N ILE A 73 -2.70 -8.62 0.63
CA ILE A 73 -1.27 -8.93 0.77
C ILE A 73 -0.46 -7.68 0.39
N PRO A 74 -0.02 -6.90 1.39
CA PRO A 74 0.80 -5.72 1.13
C PRO A 74 2.20 -6.13 0.66
N PHE A 75 2.74 -5.40 -0.30
CA PHE A 75 4.17 -5.44 -0.59
C PHE A 75 4.68 -4.04 -0.87
N ALA A 76 5.96 -3.81 -0.64
CA ALA A 76 6.52 -2.49 -0.79
C ALA A 76 7.93 -2.47 -1.34
N THR A 77 8.33 -1.32 -1.85
CA THR A 77 9.74 -0.99 -2.14
C THR A 77 10.15 0.19 -1.27
N SER A 78 11.41 0.28 -0.87
CA SER A 78 11.91 1.40 -0.08
C SER A 78 13.34 1.77 -0.45
N GLY A 79 13.78 2.95 0.00
CA GLY A 79 15.19 3.37 -0.04
C GLY A 79 16.04 2.80 1.09
N GLY A 80 15.60 1.72 1.76
CA GLY A 80 16.30 1.09 2.90
C GLY A 80 15.49 1.02 4.20
N SER A 81 14.20 1.36 4.18
CA SER A 81 13.30 1.16 5.32
C SER A 81 12.60 -0.20 5.25
N ASP A 82 12.43 -0.85 6.40
CA ASP A 82 11.57 -2.02 6.52
C ASP A 82 10.08 -1.65 6.43
N ILE A 83 9.20 -2.65 6.55
CA ILE A 83 7.76 -2.45 6.43
C ILE A 83 7.14 -1.66 7.61
N GLY A 84 7.89 -1.49 8.70
CA GLY A 84 7.53 -0.60 9.81
C GLY A 84 6.14 -0.89 10.39
N LYS A 85 5.34 0.16 10.53
CA LYS A 85 3.97 0.09 11.09
C LYS A 85 2.89 -0.04 10.01
N THR A 86 3.27 -0.42 8.79
CA THR A 86 2.35 -0.46 7.65
C THR A 86 1.11 -1.31 7.94
N ASN A 87 1.27 -2.55 8.39
CA ASN A 87 0.13 -3.43 8.67
C ASN A 87 -0.79 -2.85 9.75
N GLU A 88 -0.23 -2.31 10.84
CA GLU A 88 -0.99 -1.64 11.90
C GLU A 88 -1.83 -0.47 11.35
N ARG A 89 -1.26 0.33 10.44
CA ARG A 89 -1.93 1.49 9.84
C ARG A 89 -2.93 1.13 8.73
N LEU A 90 -2.75 -0.02 8.07
CA LEU A 90 -3.67 -0.50 7.04
C LEU A 90 -4.85 -1.28 7.62
N ALA A 91 -4.68 -1.93 8.78
CA ALA A 91 -5.72 -2.77 9.38
C ALA A 91 -7.10 -2.09 9.50
N PRO A 92 -7.22 -0.81 9.91
CA PRO A 92 -8.52 -0.12 9.96
C PRO A 92 -9.20 0.05 8.60
N SER A 93 -8.43 0.07 7.51
CA SER A 93 -8.91 0.19 6.13
C SER A 93 -9.23 -1.17 5.49
N CYS A 94 -8.80 -2.29 6.09
CA CYS A 94 -9.01 -3.67 5.61
C CYS A 94 -10.21 -4.36 6.29
N LYS A 95 -11.29 -3.63 6.60
CA LYS A 95 -12.43 -4.20 7.33
C LYS A 95 -13.05 -5.38 6.56
N GLY A 96 -13.27 -6.48 7.28
CA GLY A 96 -13.83 -7.70 6.70
C GLY A 96 -12.83 -8.56 5.90
N ALA A 97 -11.61 -8.06 5.67
CA ALA A 97 -10.57 -8.77 4.95
C ALA A 97 -9.57 -9.45 5.89
N LYS A 98 -8.91 -10.50 5.41
CA LYS A 98 -7.70 -11.05 6.02
C LYS A 98 -6.50 -10.24 5.55
N LEU A 99 -5.95 -9.41 6.42
CA LEU A 99 -4.71 -8.68 6.15
C LEU A 99 -3.50 -9.57 6.47
N MET A 100 -2.71 -9.92 5.46
CA MET A 100 -1.48 -10.69 5.59
C MET A 100 -0.30 -9.78 5.96
N ASP A 101 0.73 -10.36 6.58
CA ASP A 101 2.00 -9.67 6.81
C ASP A 101 2.62 -9.25 5.49
N GLY A 102 2.89 -7.95 5.35
CA GLY A 102 3.48 -7.45 4.13
C GLY A 102 4.98 -7.71 4.04
N LYS A 103 5.54 -7.58 2.84
CA LYS A 103 6.98 -7.73 2.58
C LYS A 103 7.56 -6.52 1.85
N VAL A 104 8.74 -6.05 2.28
CA VAL A 104 9.54 -5.07 1.51
C VAL A 104 10.48 -5.83 0.59
N PHE A 105 10.57 -5.37 -0.66
CA PHE A 105 11.47 -5.85 -1.68
C PHE A 105 12.44 -4.74 -2.11
N ASN A 106 13.67 -5.14 -2.39
CA ASN A 106 14.61 -4.27 -3.09
C ASN A 106 14.22 -4.14 -4.57
N GLY A 107 14.61 -3.04 -5.20
CA GLY A 107 14.25 -2.76 -6.60
C GLY A 107 14.80 -3.75 -7.63
N ASN A 108 15.69 -4.66 -7.23
CA ASN A 108 16.29 -5.69 -8.06
C ASN A 108 15.93 -7.13 -7.63
N VAL A 109 14.81 -7.32 -6.92
CA VAL A 109 14.35 -8.65 -6.50
C VAL A 109 14.19 -9.59 -7.69
N GLY A 110 14.76 -10.79 -7.58
CA GLY A 110 14.72 -11.80 -8.64
C GLY A 110 13.42 -12.62 -8.63
N HIS A 111 13.11 -13.23 -9.77
CA HIS A 111 11.93 -14.09 -9.92
C HIS A 111 11.87 -15.23 -8.87
N GLN A 112 13.01 -15.89 -8.60
CA GLN A 112 13.07 -16.98 -7.62
C GLN A 112 12.67 -16.54 -6.22
N GLU A 113 13.08 -15.34 -5.80
CA GLU A 113 12.74 -14.81 -4.48
C GLU A 113 11.24 -14.44 -4.39
N LEU A 114 10.69 -13.86 -5.46
CA LEU A 114 9.26 -13.58 -5.55
C LEU A 114 8.43 -14.86 -5.54
N ALA A 115 8.85 -15.89 -6.28
CA ALA A 115 8.20 -17.19 -6.31
C ALA A 115 8.20 -17.85 -4.92
N ALA A 116 9.36 -17.91 -4.27
CA ALA A 116 9.48 -18.46 -2.92
C ALA A 116 8.63 -17.69 -1.89
N TRP A 117 8.53 -16.37 -2.03
CA TRP A 117 7.63 -15.58 -1.18
C TRP A 117 6.17 -15.96 -1.38
N VAL A 118 5.70 -16.03 -2.64
CA VAL A 118 4.31 -16.37 -2.95
C VAL A 118 3.97 -17.78 -2.49
N GLU A 119 4.85 -18.76 -2.72
CA GLU A 119 4.69 -20.14 -2.22
C GLU A 119 4.55 -20.19 -0.70
N GLY A 120 5.28 -19.34 0.02
CA GLY A 120 5.21 -19.23 1.48
C GLY A 120 3.92 -18.62 2.03
N LEU A 121 3.05 -18.04 1.19
CA LEU A 121 1.80 -17.42 1.63
C LEU A 121 0.67 -18.44 1.88
N GLY A 122 0.82 -19.67 1.39
CA GLY A 122 -0.17 -20.75 1.58
C GLY A 122 -1.53 -20.43 0.97
N LEU A 123 -1.53 -19.74 -0.18
CA LEU A 123 -2.71 -19.38 -0.96
C LEU A 123 -3.17 -20.52 -1.88
#